data_AF-A0A239F4J6-F1
#
_entry.id   AF-A0A239F4J6-F1
#
_cell.length_a   1.000
_cell.length_b   1.000
_cell.length_c   1.000
_cell.angle_alpha   90.00
_cell.angle_beta   90.00
_cell.angle_gamma   90.00
#
_symmetry.space_group_name_H-M   'P 1'
#
loop_
_entity.id
_entity.type
_entity.pdbx_description
1 polymer ?
#
loop_
_entity_poly.entity_id
_entity_poly.type
_entity_poly.pdbx_seq_one_letter_code
_entity_poly.pdbx_strand_id
1 'polypeptide(L)'
;MPFEVVFTAGYGLLLIAGAIGLHRLGRRDPSAWSSRMLAGYRAQHPEPTPAGPPDAFPHHDLGRLHSAVGAVACLAALLLTVAQLVRHHRPGEAVLLAGCAVAAAVVLRPLLRAARSRPAAGRVRASRAVPPER
;
A
#
# COMPACT_ATOMS: atom_id res chain seq x y z
N MET A 1 -22.91 -20.83 16.16
CA MET A 1 -21.74 -21.72 16.24
C MET A 1 -20.51 -20.83 16.40
N PRO A 2 -19.85 -20.78 17.58
CA PRO A 2 -18.77 -19.81 17.84
C PRO A 2 -17.58 -19.97 16.86
N PHE A 3 -17.41 -21.16 16.28
CA PHE A 3 -16.39 -21.45 15.26
C PHE A 3 -16.46 -20.51 14.05
N GLU A 4 -17.66 -20.20 13.54
CA GLU A 4 -17.82 -19.33 12.36
C GLU A 4 -17.35 -17.90 12.64
N VAL A 5 -17.65 -17.39 13.83
CA VAL A 5 -17.24 -16.04 14.27
C VAL A 5 -15.72 -16.00 14.45
N VAL A 6 -15.14 -16.98 15.13
CA VAL A 6 -13.68 -17.07 15.33
C VAL A 6 -12.96 -17.22 14.01
N PHE A 7 -13.47 -18.06 13.10
CA PHE A 7 -12.92 -18.23 11.76
C PHE A 7 -12.98 -16.91 10.97
N THR A 8 -14.13 -16.22 10.97
CA THR A 8 -14.28 -14.94 10.27
C THR A 8 -13.34 -13.88 10.85
N ALA A 9 -13.26 -13.78 12.18
CA ALA A 9 -12.37 -12.83 12.84
C ALA A 9 -10.90 -13.12 12.51
N GLY A 10 -10.47 -14.39 12.60
CA GLY A 10 -9.12 -14.81 12.24
C GLY A 10 -8.78 -14.56 10.77
N TYR A 11 -9.69 -14.91 9.85
CA TYR A 11 -9.51 -14.65 8.43
C TYR A 11 -9.48 -13.15 8.11
N GLY A 12 -10.33 -12.36 8.75
CA GLY A 12 -10.33 -10.90 8.64
C GLY A 12 -8.99 -10.29 9.09
N LEU A 13 -8.45 -10.73 10.23
CA LEU A 13 -7.14 -10.31 10.71
C LEU A 13 -6.01 -10.69 9.73
N LEU A 14 -6.07 -11.89 9.14
CA LEU A 14 -5.12 -12.32 8.11
C LEU A 14 -5.15 -11.39 6.89
N LEU A 15 -6.34 -11.01 6.42
CA LEU A 15 -6.49 -10.07 5.30
C LEU A 15 -5.95 -8.68 5.64
N ILE A 16 -6.20 -8.18 6.87
CA ILE A 16 -5.66 -6.91 7.34
C ILE A 16 -4.13 -6.96 7.37
N ALA A 17 -3.55 -8.03 7.94
CA ALA A 17 -2.11 -8.23 8.01
C ALA A 17 -1.48 -8.29 6.60
N GLY A 18 -2.11 -9.02 5.68
CA GLY A 18 -1.71 -9.07 4.27
C GLY A 18 -1.73 -7.70 3.60
N ALA A 19 -2.81 -6.92 3.81
CA ALA A 19 -2.93 -5.56 3.28
C ALA A 19 -1.83 -4.62 3.79
N ILE A 20 -1.52 -4.68 5.10
CA ILE A 20 -0.40 -3.93 5.69
C ILE A 20 0.93 -4.37 5.06
N GLY A 21 1.15 -5.68 4.91
CA GLY A 21 2.34 -6.24 4.29
C GLY A 21 2.54 -5.76 2.85
N LEU A 22 1.51 -5.86 2.02
CA LEU A 22 1.49 -5.37 0.64
C LEU A 22 1.79 -3.86 0.57
N HIS A 23 1.14 -3.06 1.40
CA HIS A 23 1.38 -1.63 1.43
C HIS A 23 2.82 -1.28 1.82
N ARG A 24 3.40 -1.98 2.80
CA ARG A 24 4.81 -1.81 3.18
C ARG A 24 5.76 -2.28 2.08
N LEU A 25 5.42 -3.35 1.37
CA LEU A 25 6.22 -3.86 0.25
C LEU A 25 6.25 -2.85 -0.90
N GLY A 26 5.10 -2.24 -1.22
CA GLY A 26 5.00 -1.21 -2.26
C GLY A 26 5.73 0.10 -1.94
N ARG A 27 6.20 0.29 -0.70
CA ARG A 27 7.02 1.43 -0.27
C ARG A 27 8.53 1.14 -0.23
N ARG A 28 8.96 -0.10 -0.50
CA ARG A 28 10.39 -0.41 -0.58
C ARG A 28 10.93 0.06 -1.92
N ASP A 29 12.07 0.74 -1.90
CA ASP A 29 12.76 1.14 -3.12
C ASP A 29 13.12 -0.11 -3.95
N PRO A 30 12.59 -0.24 -5.17
CA PRO A 30 12.92 -1.36 -6.05
C PRO A 30 14.27 -1.14 -6.76
N SER A 31 15.05 -0.13 -6.37
CA SER A 31 16.31 0.19 -7.04
C SER A 31 17.30 -0.97 -6.86
N ALA A 32 17.97 -1.37 -7.94
CA ALA A 32 19.04 -2.36 -7.89
C ALA A 32 20.12 -1.95 -6.86
N TRP A 33 20.36 -0.64 -6.73
CA TRP A 33 21.33 -0.04 -5.80
C TRP A 33 20.98 -0.20 -4.31
N SER A 34 19.71 -0.43 -3.96
CA SER A 34 19.28 -0.72 -2.58
C SER A 34 19.79 -2.08 -2.07
N SER A 35 20.28 -2.95 -2.96
CA SER A 35 20.82 -4.26 -2.59
C SER A 35 22.05 -4.12 -1.69
N ARG A 36 22.07 -4.89 -0.60
CA ARG A 36 23.24 -5.00 0.30
C ARG A 36 24.45 -5.60 -0.40
N MET A 37 24.23 -6.45 -1.41
CA MET A 37 25.32 -7.05 -2.20
C MET A 37 26.12 -5.99 -2.98
N LEU A 38 25.48 -4.89 -3.36
CA LEU A 38 26.13 -3.77 -4.06
C LEU A 38 26.69 -2.71 -3.12
N ALA A 39 26.63 -2.89 -1.80
CA ALA A 39 27.12 -1.89 -0.84
C ALA A 39 28.63 -1.64 -0.97
N GLY A 40 29.43 -2.69 -1.17
CA GLY A 40 30.87 -2.57 -1.40
C GLY A 40 31.20 -1.93 -2.76
N TYR A 41 30.41 -2.25 -3.80
CA TYR A 41 30.55 -1.66 -5.13
C TYR A 41 30.18 -0.16 -5.13
N ARG A 42 29.11 0.23 -4.39
CA ARG A 42 28.72 1.63 -4.17
C ARG A 42 29.77 2.46 -3.46
N ALA A 43 30.55 1.86 -2.56
CA ALA A 43 31.63 2.55 -1.88
C ALA A 43 32.76 2.96 -2.85
N GLN A 44 32.89 2.24 -3.97
CA GLN A 44 33.92 2.46 -4.98
C GLN A 44 33.40 3.25 -6.19
N HIS A 45 32.11 3.11 -6.51
CA HIS A 45 31.46 3.80 -7.61
C HIS A 45 30.20 4.54 -7.12
N PRO A 46 30.24 5.89 -7.08
CA PRO A 46 29.10 6.72 -6.73
C PRO A 46 27.88 6.34 -7.57
N GLU A 47 26.69 6.45 -6.97
CA GLU A 47 25.43 6.15 -7.64
C GLU A 47 25.32 6.94 -8.95
N PRO A 48 25.06 6.27 -10.10
CA PRO A 48 24.89 6.96 -11.36
C PRO A 48 23.72 7.95 -11.21
N THR A 49 23.96 9.22 -11.56
CA THR A 49 22.90 10.24 -11.60
C THR A 49 21.75 9.68 -12.43
N PRO A 50 20.51 9.59 -11.90
CA PRO A 50 19.40 8.97 -12.62
C PRO A 50 19.29 9.58 -14.02
N ALA A 51 19.46 8.73 -15.04
CA ALA A 51 19.45 9.13 -16.44
C ALA A 51 18.00 9.37 -16.89
N GLY A 52 17.45 10.52 -16.51
CA GLY A 52 16.12 10.95 -16.90
C GLY A 52 15.33 11.55 -15.74
N PRO A 53 14.22 12.25 -16.03
CA PRO A 53 13.27 12.64 -15.01
C PRO A 53 12.94 11.42 -14.12
N PRO A 54 12.77 11.59 -12.80
CA PRO A 54 12.29 10.52 -11.93
C PRO A 54 11.02 9.84 -12.49
N ASP A 55 10.25 10.59 -13.30
CA ASP A 55 9.02 10.16 -13.97
C ASP A 55 9.20 9.28 -15.22
N ALA A 56 10.43 8.97 -15.65
CA ALA A 56 10.67 8.35 -16.96
C ALA A 56 10.52 6.82 -17.01
N PHE A 57 10.41 6.12 -15.86
CA PHE A 57 10.30 4.66 -15.81
C PHE A 57 8.98 4.18 -15.18
N PRO A 58 8.26 3.20 -15.76
CA PRO A 58 6.93 2.76 -15.31
C PRO A 58 6.87 2.10 -13.92
N HIS A 59 7.96 2.03 -13.18
CA HIS A 59 8.02 1.46 -11.83
C HIS A 59 7.34 2.31 -10.75
N HIS A 60 6.99 3.57 -11.04
CA HIS A 60 6.31 4.44 -10.07
C HIS A 60 4.88 4.01 -9.70
N ASP A 61 4.23 3.15 -10.49
CA ASP A 61 2.86 2.70 -10.22
C ASP A 61 2.78 1.44 -9.33
N LEU A 62 3.90 0.80 -9.01
CA LEU A 62 3.93 -0.42 -8.18
C LEU A 62 3.39 -0.16 -6.77
N GLY A 63 3.77 0.93 -6.12
CA GLY A 63 3.27 1.29 -4.79
C GLY A 63 1.75 1.54 -4.76
N ARG A 64 1.21 2.13 -5.84
CA ARG A 64 -0.24 2.36 -6.00
C ARG A 64 -0.98 1.05 -6.19
N LEU A 65 -0.45 0.14 -7.01
CA LEU A 65 -1.02 -1.19 -7.24
C LEU A 65 -1.08 -2.01 -5.93
N HIS A 66 0.03 -2.07 -5.18
CA HIS A 66 0.06 -2.79 -3.90
C HIS A 66 -0.91 -2.19 -2.88
N SER A 67 -1.06 -0.86 -2.87
CA SER A 67 -2.02 -0.18 -1.99
C SER A 67 -3.47 -0.44 -2.42
N ALA A 68 -3.75 -0.53 -3.73
CA ALA A 68 -5.07 -0.86 -4.25
C ALA A 68 -5.46 -2.32 -3.92
N VAL A 69 -4.55 -3.27 -4.14
CA VAL A 69 -4.76 -4.69 -3.78
C VAL A 69 -4.97 -4.82 -2.27
N GLY A 70 -4.15 -4.14 -1.47
CA GLY A 70 -4.34 -4.08 -0.01
C GLY A 70 -5.69 -3.48 0.38
N ALA A 71 -6.14 -2.43 -0.30
CA ALA A 71 -7.45 -1.82 -0.03
C ALA A 71 -8.60 -2.79 -0.32
N VAL A 72 -8.53 -3.58 -1.40
CA VAL A 72 -9.54 -4.61 -1.72
C VAL A 72 -9.59 -5.69 -0.64
N ALA A 73 -8.43 -6.19 -0.19
CA ALA A 73 -8.37 -7.17 0.90
C ALA A 73 -8.97 -6.61 2.21
N CYS A 74 -8.66 -5.36 2.53
CA CYS A 74 -9.18 -4.70 3.73
C CYS A 74 -10.70 -4.43 3.64
N LEU A 75 -11.21 -4.10 2.44
CA LEU A 75 -12.64 -3.97 2.18
C LEU A 75 -13.36 -5.31 2.33
N ALA A 76 -12.78 -6.41 1.83
CA ALA A 76 -13.35 -7.75 2.00
C ALA A 76 -13.42 -8.14 3.49
N ALA A 77 -12.37 -7.86 4.27
CA ALA A 77 -12.38 -8.08 5.71
C ALA A 77 -13.48 -7.29 6.43
N LEU A 78 -13.68 -6.02 6.03
CA LEU A 78 -14.74 -5.18 6.57
C LEU A 78 -16.14 -5.72 6.23
N LEU A 79 -16.37 -6.11 4.97
CA LEU A 79 -17.66 -6.64 4.55
C LEU A 79 -17.99 -7.97 5.26
N LEU A 80 -17.02 -8.87 5.40
CA LEU A 80 -17.18 -10.14 6.11
C LEU A 80 -17.53 -9.92 7.59
N THR A 81 -16.82 -9.01 8.26
CA THR A 81 -17.06 -8.73 9.68
C THR A 81 -18.40 -8.05 9.92
N VAL A 82 -18.80 -7.09 9.08
CA VAL A 82 -20.12 -6.44 9.13
C VAL A 82 -21.24 -7.44 8.84
N ALA A 83 -21.10 -8.28 7.82
CA ALA A 83 -22.09 -9.30 7.49
C ALA A 83 -22.32 -10.27 8.66
N GLN A 84 -21.25 -10.69 9.35
CA GLN A 84 -21.38 -11.55 10.53
C GLN A 84 -21.93 -10.81 11.75
N LEU A 85 -21.63 -9.52 11.90
CA LEU A 85 -22.16 -8.69 12.99
C LEU A 85 -23.69 -8.57 12.89
N VAL A 86 -24.23 -8.42 11.69
CA VAL A 86 -25.69 -8.38 11.45
C VAL A 86 -26.36 -9.72 11.77
N ARG A 87 -25.63 -10.84 11.59
CA ARG A 87 -26.15 -12.20 11.81
C ARG A 87 -26.09 -12.67 13.26
N HIS A 88 -25.25 -12.09 14.10
CA HIS A 88 -25.00 -12.59 15.46
C HIS A 88 -25.50 -11.61 16.53
N HIS A 89 -26.36 -12.10 17.42
CA HIS A 89 -26.93 -11.31 18.52
C HIS A 89 -26.20 -11.48 19.86
N ARG A 90 -25.15 -12.32 19.92
CA ARG A 90 -24.39 -12.52 21.16
C ARG A 90 -23.42 -11.36 21.39
N PRO A 91 -23.45 -10.71 22.57
CA PRO A 91 -22.70 -9.47 22.81
C PRO A 91 -21.18 -9.66 22.73
N GLY A 92 -20.65 -10.78 23.24
CA GLY A 92 -19.20 -11.04 23.19
C GLY A 92 -18.67 -11.22 21.76
N GLU A 93 -19.42 -11.92 20.92
CA GLU A 93 -19.10 -12.11 19.50
C GLU A 93 -19.21 -10.78 18.74
N ALA A 94 -20.21 -9.96 19.08
CA ALA A 94 -20.38 -8.64 18.50
C ALA A 94 -19.21 -7.70 18.83
N VAL A 95 -18.69 -7.71 20.06
CA VAL A 95 -17.52 -6.89 20.44
C VAL A 95 -16.28 -7.29 19.63
N LEU A 96 -16.02 -8.60 19.49
CA LEU A 96 -14.89 -9.10 18.70
C LEU A 96 -14.99 -8.68 17.23
N LEU A 97 -16.16 -8.86 16.62
CA LEU A 97 -16.40 -8.51 15.21
C LEU A 97 -16.36 -6.98 14.99
N ALA A 98 -16.91 -6.20 15.92
CA ALA A 98 -16.82 -4.74 15.90
C ALA A 98 -15.36 -4.27 15.98
N GLY A 99 -14.55 -4.87 16.86
CA GLY A 99 -13.11 -4.59 16.94
C GLY A 99 -12.38 -4.86 15.63
N CYS A 100 -12.68 -6.00 14.98
CA CYS A 100 -12.11 -6.34 13.67
C CYS A 100 -12.56 -5.37 12.57
N ALA A 101 -13.83 -4.98 12.55
CA ALA A 101 -14.38 -4.01 11.59
C ALA A 101 -13.72 -2.63 11.75
N VAL A 102 -13.53 -2.16 12.99
CA VAL A 102 -12.82 -0.92 13.28
C VAL A 102 -11.36 -1.00 12.81
N ALA A 103 -10.66 -2.09 13.09
CA ALA A 103 -9.29 -2.29 12.62
C ALA A 103 -9.19 -2.24 11.09
N ALA A 104 -10.10 -2.92 10.39
CA ALA A 104 -10.19 -2.88 8.92
C ALA A 104 -10.44 -1.44 8.41
N ALA A 105 -11.39 -0.72 9.00
CA ALA A 105 -11.71 0.66 8.60
C ALA A 105 -10.52 1.62 8.81
N VAL A 106 -9.78 1.46 9.91
CA VAL A 106 -8.58 2.25 10.22
C VAL A 106 -7.48 2.03 9.18
N VAL A 107 -7.25 0.78 8.78
CA VAL A 107 -6.23 0.41 7.77
C VAL A 107 -6.67 0.76 6.35
N LEU A 108 -7.96 0.65 6.03
CA LEU A 108 -8.49 0.95 4.70
C LEU A 108 -8.33 2.43 4.32
N ARG A 109 -8.50 3.36 5.26
CA ARG A 109 -8.38 4.81 5.02
C ARG A 109 -7.04 5.23 4.38
N PRO A 110 -5.87 4.94 4.98
CA PRO A 110 -4.58 5.32 4.38
C PRO A 110 -4.32 4.59 3.06
N LEU A 111 -4.76 3.34 2.91
CA LEU A 111 -4.63 2.58 1.66
C LEU A 111 -5.41 3.24 0.51
N LEU A 112 -6.65 3.66 0.77
CA LEU A 112 -7.45 4.39 -0.22
C LEU A 112 -6.84 5.74 -0.57
N ARG A 113 -6.25 6.45 0.40
CA ARG A 113 -5.53 7.69 0.13
C ARG A 113 -4.32 7.45 -0.77
N ALA A 114 -3.48 6.47 -0.43
CA ALA A 114 -2.31 6.10 -1.22
C ALA A 114 -2.68 5.62 -2.63
N ALA A 115 -3.79 4.89 -2.77
CA ALA A 115 -4.30 4.44 -4.07
C ALA A 115 -4.85 5.60 -4.94
N ARG A 116 -5.36 6.67 -4.31
CA ARG A 116 -5.94 7.84 -5.02
C ARG A 116 -4.93 8.97 -5.26
N SER A 117 -3.76 8.96 -4.62
CA SER A 117 -2.72 9.93 -4.89
C SER A 117 -2.37 9.90 -6.38
N ARG A 118 -2.74 10.96 -7.11
CA ARG A 118 -2.30 11.14 -8.49
C ARG A 118 -0.78 11.21 -8.50
N PRO A 119 -0.10 10.59 -9.48
CA PRO A 119 1.31 10.91 -9.71
C PRO A 119 1.42 12.43 -9.83
N ALA A 120 2.46 13.01 -9.24
CA ALA A 120 2.76 14.42 -9.39
C ALA A 120 3.08 14.68 -10.87
N ALA A 121 2.04 14.81 -11.69
CA ALA A 121 2.14 15.14 -13.08
C ALA A 121 2.83 16.49 -13.16
N GLY A 122 4.09 16.45 -13.60
CA GLY A 122 4.77 17.56 -14.24
C GLY A 122 4.49 18.93 -13.65
N ARG A 123 5.17 19.28 -12.56
CA ARG A 123 5.78 20.61 -12.52
C ARG A 123 6.94 20.60 -13.53
N VAL A 124 6.60 20.45 -14.81
CA VAL A 124 7.47 20.83 -15.93
C VAL A 124 7.62 22.33 -15.76
N ARG A 125 8.59 22.67 -14.93
CA ARG A 125 9.12 24.01 -14.80
C ARG A 125 9.50 24.37 -16.23
N ALA A 126 8.75 25.30 -16.78
CA ALA A 126 9.04 26.01 -18.02
C ALA A 126 10.38 26.77 -17.87
N SER A 127 11.49 26.05 -17.72
CA SER A 127 12.83 26.57 -17.47
C SER A 127 13.87 26.02 -18.45
N ARG A 128 13.44 25.63 -19.65
CA ARG A 128 14.31 25.57 -20.82
C ARG A 128 13.72 26.44 -21.94
N ALA A 129 13.66 27.74 -21.69
CA ALA A 129 13.97 28.67 -22.76
C ALA A 129 15.51 28.63 -22.90
N VAL A 130 16.00 27.73 -23.74
CA VAL A 130 17.37 27.82 -24.27
C VAL A 130 17.31 28.96 -25.29
N PRO A 131 18.00 30.10 -25.07
CA PRO A 131 18.05 31.14 -26.10
C PRO A 131 18.78 30.57 -27.33
N PRO A 132 18.33 30.87 -28.55
CA PRO A 132 19.08 30.50 -29.74
C PRO A 132 20.42 31.24 -29.70
N GLU A 133 21.53 30.50 -29.74
CA GLU A 133 22.84 31.07 -29.99
C GLU A 133 22.81 31.83 -31.33
N ARG A 134 23.31 33.06 -31.32
CA ARG A 134 23.54 33.89 -32.50
C ARG A 134 25.00 33.85 -32.88
#